data_AF-A0A816HFI9-F1
#
_entry.id   AF-A0A816HFI9-F1
#
_cell.length_a   1.000
_cell.length_b   1.000
_cell.length_c   1.000
_cell.angle_alpha   90.00
_cell.angle_beta   90.00
_cell.angle_gamma   90.00
#
_symmetry.space_group_name_H-M   'P 1'
#
loop_
_entity.id
_entity.type
_entity.pdbx_description
1 polymer ?
#
loop_
_entity_poly.entity_id
_entity_poly.type
_entity_poly.pdbx_seq_one_letter_code
_entity_poly.pdbx_strand_id
1 'polypeptide(L)'
;RRLTVLETVRISRSSADQRQGRAGRTAPGHCVRLYEDKELIRPHIEPEILRSSLDLVLLQLIRLNFNPRTFSFMDQPQDEMINYSLDLLTRLNCIEEQRITKRGELFTELALDPRFSAFIVDIYSEYKNLLNQAAATIAILSAPGAIFFMGGSTQEAKQEAKERVALEARNYKSDLLHLYSVYDRWKNAAGQNIQGRCSNCNKFIKYCTCRVRHSNENSLNNKILQHVDGACMAIIQQIKDTRWLQPGVKLSDDPIRIIGYHLP
;
A
#
# COMPACT_ATOMS: atom_id res chain seq x y z
N ARG A 1 -17.83 6.92 6.89
CA ARG A 1 -16.50 6.52 6.34
C ARG A 1 -16.44 4.99 6.44
N ARG A 2 -16.71 4.25 5.36
CA ARG A 2 -16.61 2.78 5.39
C ARG A 2 -15.12 2.44 5.30
N LEU A 3 -14.58 1.90 6.39
CA LEU A 3 -13.17 1.52 6.48
C LEU A 3 -13.09 0.02 6.21
N THR A 4 -12.24 -0.38 5.25
CA THR A 4 -11.89 -1.78 5.10
C THR A 4 -10.85 -2.14 6.15
N VAL A 5 -11.10 -3.19 6.91
CA VAL A 5 -10.20 -3.67 7.96
C VAL A 5 -9.81 -5.11 7.65
N LEU A 6 -8.54 -5.43 7.87
CA LEU A 6 -8.06 -6.81 7.85
C LEU A 6 -8.18 -7.38 9.25
N GLU A 7 -9.08 -8.35 9.43
CA GLU A 7 -9.33 -9.02 10.69
C GLU A 7 -9.19 -10.54 10.56
N THR A 8 -8.76 -11.18 11.65
CA THR A 8 -8.70 -12.63 11.73
C THR A 8 -10.11 -13.17 11.97
N VAL A 9 -10.67 -13.82 10.96
CA VAL A 9 -12.00 -14.46 11.04
C VAL A 9 -11.89 -15.98 10.97
N ARG A 10 -12.92 -16.67 11.45
CA ARG A 10 -13.08 -18.11 11.25
C ARG A 10 -13.22 -18.43 9.75
N ILE A 11 -12.61 -19.53 9.32
CA ILE A 11 -12.64 -19.97 7.92
C ILE A 11 -14.03 -20.51 7.52
N SER A 12 -14.30 -20.57 6.22
CA SER A 12 -15.50 -21.24 5.69
C SER A 12 -15.35 -22.77 5.70
N ARG A 13 -16.47 -23.48 5.58
CA ARG A 13 -16.50 -24.93 5.40
C ARG A 13 -15.73 -25.37 4.16
N SER A 14 -15.98 -24.73 3.02
CA SER A 14 -15.22 -24.98 1.78
C SER A 14 -13.70 -24.79 1.94
N SER A 15 -13.25 -23.82 2.74
CA SER A 15 -11.82 -23.65 3.02
C SER A 15 -11.26 -24.76 3.91
N ALA A 16 -12.03 -25.22 4.91
CA ALA A 16 -11.68 -26.36 5.75
C ALA A 16 -11.52 -27.64 4.92
N ASP A 17 -12.46 -27.90 3.99
CA ASP A 17 -12.43 -29.06 3.11
C ASP A 17 -11.26 -28.98 2.10
N GLN A 18 -10.97 -27.79 1.58
CA GLN A 18 -9.79 -27.58 0.73
C GLN A 18 -8.48 -27.87 1.50
N ARG A 19 -8.39 -27.49 2.78
CA ARG A 19 -7.23 -27.79 3.63
C ARG A 19 -7.12 -29.28 3.93
N GLN A 20 -8.24 -29.95 4.20
CA GLN A 20 -8.29 -31.41 4.36
C GLN A 20 -7.82 -32.13 3.10
N GLY A 21 -8.29 -31.74 1.91
CA GLY A 21 -7.90 -32.33 0.64
C GLY A 21 -6.41 -32.21 0.32
N ARG A 22 -5.70 -31.22 0.88
CA ARG A 22 -4.24 -31.10 0.72
C ARG A 22 -3.47 -32.26 1.35
N ALA A 23 -3.99 -32.86 2.42
CA ALA A 23 -3.36 -33.99 3.09
C ALA A 23 -3.42 -35.29 2.26
N GLY A 24 -4.37 -35.42 1.34
CA GLY A 24 -4.61 -36.64 0.55
C GLY A 24 -4.04 -36.60 -0.87
N ARG A 25 -3.11 -35.68 -1.20
CA ARG A 25 -2.66 -35.48 -2.60
C ARG A 25 -1.78 -36.59 -3.15
N THR A 26 -1.01 -37.26 -2.30
CA THR A 26 -0.01 -38.27 -2.72
C THR A 26 -0.35 -39.66 -2.21
N ALA A 27 -0.87 -39.74 -0.98
CA ALA A 27 -1.26 -40.96 -0.30
C ALA A 27 -2.34 -40.62 0.74
N PRO A 28 -3.01 -41.63 1.34
CA PRO A 28 -3.90 -41.38 2.48
C PRO A 28 -3.18 -40.59 3.58
N GLY A 29 -3.75 -39.46 3.97
CA GLY A 29 -3.19 -38.53 4.96
C GLY A 29 -4.21 -38.11 6.00
N HIS A 30 -3.74 -37.53 7.09
CA HIS A 30 -4.57 -37.09 8.21
C HIS A 30 -4.63 -35.57 8.27
N CYS A 31 -5.82 -35.02 8.53
CA CYS A 31 -6.03 -33.60 8.77
C CYS A 31 -6.62 -33.41 10.18
N VAL A 32 -5.89 -32.75 11.07
CA VAL A 32 -6.34 -32.46 12.43
C VAL A 32 -6.96 -31.07 12.47
N ARG A 33 -8.25 -30.98 12.81
CA ARG A 33 -8.97 -29.71 13.02
C ARG A 33 -8.92 -29.36 14.52
N LEU A 34 -8.49 -28.15 14.85
CA LEU A 34 -8.39 -27.64 16.24
C LEU A 34 -9.66 -26.92 16.69
N TYR A 35 -10.79 -27.28 16.11
CA TYR A 35 -12.10 -26.67 16.30
C TYR A 35 -13.17 -27.69 15.93
N GLU A 36 -14.39 -27.48 16.41
CA GLU A 36 -15.53 -28.34 16.07
C GLU A 36 -16.19 -27.89 14.76
N ASP A 37 -16.73 -28.83 13.96
CA ASP A 37 -17.36 -28.52 12.67
C ASP A 37 -18.59 -27.61 12.80
N LYS A 38 -19.27 -27.63 13.96
CA LYS A 38 -20.39 -26.73 14.26
C LYS A 38 -19.97 -25.25 14.33
N GLU A 39 -18.69 -24.96 14.53
CA GLU A 39 -18.13 -23.61 14.49
C GLU A 39 -18.03 -23.05 13.06
N LEU A 40 -18.13 -23.91 12.02
CA LEU A 40 -18.08 -23.52 10.61
C LEU A 40 -19.48 -23.13 10.10
N ILE A 41 -19.92 -21.95 10.55
CA ILE A 41 -21.26 -21.39 10.26
C ILE A 41 -21.41 -21.02 8.76
N ARG A 42 -20.31 -20.61 8.11
CA ARG A 42 -20.34 -20.13 6.71
C ARG A 42 -19.90 -21.22 5.72
N PRO A 43 -20.72 -21.56 4.69
CA PRO A 43 -20.33 -22.56 3.69
C PRO A 43 -19.20 -22.06 2.78
N HIS A 44 -19.26 -20.78 2.38
CA HIS A 44 -18.31 -20.11 1.49
C HIS A 44 -17.90 -18.74 2.04
N ILE A 45 -16.78 -18.22 1.55
CA ILE A 45 -16.32 -16.86 1.86
C ILE A 45 -17.07 -15.91 0.93
N GLU A 46 -17.47 -14.74 1.44
CA GLU A 46 -18.10 -13.72 0.61
C GLU A 46 -17.16 -13.23 -0.51
N PRO A 47 -17.68 -13.02 -1.72
CA PRO A 47 -16.91 -12.50 -2.86
C PRO A 47 -16.16 -11.21 -2.54
N GLU A 48 -14.97 -11.04 -3.12
CA GLU A 48 -14.11 -9.88 -2.84
C GLU A 48 -14.77 -8.54 -3.21
N ILE A 49 -15.49 -8.51 -4.32
CA ILE A 49 -16.19 -7.32 -4.82
C ILE A 49 -17.22 -6.75 -3.82
N LEU A 50 -17.70 -7.57 -2.87
CA LEU A 50 -18.65 -7.14 -1.85
C LEU A 50 -17.97 -6.61 -0.58
N ARG A 51 -16.65 -6.81 -0.42
CA ARG A 51 -15.90 -6.53 0.82
C ARG A 51 -14.72 -5.56 0.65
N SER A 52 -14.23 -5.34 -0.57
CA SER A 52 -13.08 -4.46 -0.84
C SER A 52 -13.51 -3.11 -1.42
N SER A 53 -12.55 -2.17 -1.51
CA SER A 53 -12.79 -0.90 -2.19
C SER A 53 -12.94 -1.12 -3.70
N LEU A 54 -13.92 -0.44 -4.31
CA LEU A 54 -14.20 -0.54 -5.74
C LEU A 54 -13.46 0.52 -6.57
N ASP A 55 -12.72 1.44 -5.95
CA ASP A 55 -12.21 2.66 -6.60
C ASP A 55 -11.39 2.35 -7.87
N LEU A 56 -10.42 1.44 -7.78
CA LEU A 56 -9.58 1.05 -8.92
C LEU A 56 -10.35 0.24 -9.96
N VAL A 57 -11.27 -0.63 -9.51
CA VAL A 57 -12.09 -1.48 -10.39
C VAL A 57 -13.04 -0.61 -11.22
N LEU A 58 -13.72 0.34 -10.59
CA LEU A 58 -14.63 1.25 -11.30
C LEU A 58 -13.87 2.16 -12.25
N LEU A 59 -12.70 2.67 -11.84
CA LEU A 59 -11.86 3.48 -12.72
C LEU A 59 -11.45 2.70 -13.98
N GLN A 60 -11.05 1.43 -13.83
CA GLN A 60 -10.74 0.55 -14.96
C GLN A 60 -11.96 0.27 -15.84
N LEU A 61 -13.14 0.02 -15.26
CA LEU A 61 -14.38 -0.19 -16.02
C LEU A 61 -14.74 1.04 -16.86
N ILE A 62 -14.63 2.23 -16.28
CA ILE A 62 -14.91 3.50 -16.98
C ILE A 62 -13.88 3.72 -18.09
N ARG A 63 -12.60 3.40 -17.88
CA ARG A 63 -11.58 3.43 -18.94
C ARG A 63 -11.94 2.53 -20.13
N LEU A 64 -12.58 1.40 -19.86
CA LEU A 64 -13.05 0.45 -20.87
C LEU A 64 -14.39 0.86 -21.51
N ASN A 65 -14.91 2.05 -21.20
CA ASN A 65 -16.20 2.57 -21.66
C ASN A 65 -17.42 1.75 -21.20
N PHE A 66 -17.33 1.07 -20.06
CA PHE A 66 -18.48 0.44 -19.41
C PHE A 66 -19.07 1.36 -18.35
N ASN A 67 -20.40 1.37 -18.24
CA ASN A 67 -21.10 2.06 -17.15
C ASN A 67 -21.13 1.17 -15.90
N PRO A 68 -20.52 1.57 -14.77
CA PRO A 68 -20.50 0.77 -13.54
C PRO A 68 -21.87 0.38 -12.98
N ARG A 69 -22.92 1.18 -13.24
CA ARG A 69 -24.27 0.92 -12.71
C ARG A 69 -25.03 -0.13 -13.49
N THR A 70 -24.78 -0.22 -14.79
CA THR A 70 -25.47 -1.17 -15.68
C THR A 70 -24.60 -2.39 -16.00
N PHE A 71 -23.36 -2.41 -15.52
CA PHE A 71 -22.46 -3.53 -15.73
C PHE A 71 -22.99 -4.77 -14.98
N SER A 72 -23.06 -5.89 -15.70
CA SER A 72 -23.55 -7.16 -15.16
C SER A 72 -22.44 -7.86 -14.38
N PHE A 73 -22.25 -7.49 -13.11
CA PHE A 73 -21.34 -8.22 -12.22
C PHE A 73 -21.86 -9.63 -11.92
N MET A 74 -20.95 -10.58 -11.68
CA MET A 74 -21.32 -11.93 -11.23
C MET A 74 -22.01 -11.87 -9.86
N ASP A 75 -21.40 -11.12 -8.94
CA ASP A 75 -21.98 -10.75 -7.65
C ASP A 75 -22.09 -9.23 -7.60
N GLN A 76 -23.32 -8.72 -7.62
CA GLN A 76 -23.58 -7.28 -7.70
C GLN A 76 -23.16 -6.58 -6.40
N PRO A 77 -22.22 -5.61 -6.43
CA PRO A 77 -21.93 -4.80 -5.27
C PRO A 77 -23.12 -3.88 -4.94
N GLN A 78 -23.23 -3.48 -3.67
CA GLN A 78 -24.25 -2.52 -3.23
C GLN A 78 -24.12 -1.19 -3.99
N ASP A 79 -25.24 -0.61 -4.42
CA ASP A 79 -25.25 0.68 -5.14
C ASP A 79 -24.55 1.79 -4.35
N GLU A 80 -24.64 1.76 -3.02
CA GLU A 80 -23.94 2.68 -2.12
C GLU A 80 -22.42 2.60 -2.28
N MET A 81 -21.85 1.41 -2.49
CA MET A 81 -20.42 1.21 -2.71
C MET A 81 -19.99 1.79 -4.05
N ILE A 82 -20.81 1.56 -5.08
CA ILE A 82 -20.58 2.13 -6.41
C ILE A 82 -20.60 3.66 -6.33
N ASN A 83 -21.63 4.22 -5.68
CA ASN A 83 -21.80 5.67 -5.49
C ASN A 83 -20.60 6.28 -4.76
N TYR A 84 -20.14 5.65 -3.69
CA TYR A 84 -19.02 6.15 -2.90
C TYR A 84 -17.72 6.21 -3.72
N SER A 85 -17.42 5.15 -4.47
CA SER A 85 -16.24 5.12 -5.33
C SER A 85 -16.34 6.11 -6.49
N LEU A 86 -17.51 6.26 -7.12
CA LEU A 86 -17.74 7.27 -8.15
C LEU A 86 -17.58 8.70 -7.63
N ASP A 87 -18.11 8.99 -6.43
CA ASP A 87 -17.95 10.29 -5.78
C ASP A 87 -16.47 10.59 -5.47
N LEU A 88 -15.73 9.61 -4.96
CA LEU A 88 -14.29 9.75 -4.74
C LEU A 88 -13.53 10.03 -6.05
N LEU A 89 -13.80 9.25 -7.10
CA LEU A 89 -13.15 9.44 -8.41
C LEU A 89 -13.48 10.80 -9.04
N THR A 90 -14.71 11.29 -8.85
CA THR A 90 -15.12 12.63 -9.28
C THR A 90 -14.38 13.70 -8.51
N ARG A 91 -14.28 13.57 -7.18
CA ARG A 91 -13.52 14.50 -6.31
C ARG A 91 -12.02 14.52 -6.58
N LEU A 92 -11.46 13.43 -7.13
CA LEU A 92 -10.07 13.34 -7.55
C LEU A 92 -9.86 13.76 -9.02
N ASN A 93 -10.91 14.27 -9.67
CA ASN A 93 -10.95 14.68 -11.07
C ASN A 93 -10.52 13.55 -12.04
N CYS A 94 -10.75 12.30 -11.66
CA CYS A 94 -10.47 11.13 -12.50
C CYS A 94 -11.57 10.88 -13.52
N ILE A 95 -12.79 11.33 -13.21
CA ILE A 95 -13.96 11.21 -14.07
C ILE A 95 -14.72 12.53 -14.12
N GLU A 96 -15.30 12.82 -15.28
CA GLU A 96 -16.17 13.97 -15.54
C GLU A 96 -17.34 13.50 -16.40
N GLU A 97 -18.58 13.81 -16.01
CA GLU A 97 -19.80 13.35 -16.71
C GLU A 97 -19.81 11.82 -17.00
N GLN A 98 -19.26 11.01 -16.08
CA GLN A 98 -19.10 9.54 -16.22
C GLN A 98 -18.11 9.09 -17.32
N ARG A 99 -17.30 10.00 -17.87
CA ARG A 99 -16.18 9.68 -18.76
C ARG A 99 -14.87 9.83 -18.01
N ILE A 100 -13.87 9.04 -18.42
CA ILE A 100 -12.53 9.14 -17.86
C ILE A 100 -11.85 10.43 -18.31
N THR A 101 -11.18 11.12 -17.40
CA THR A 101 -10.34 12.28 -17.72
C THR A 101 -8.91 11.83 -18.02
N LYS A 102 -8.06 12.71 -18.58
CA LYS A 102 -6.62 12.43 -18.73
C LYS A 102 -5.95 12.06 -17.40
N ARG A 103 -6.40 12.66 -16.29
CA ARG A 103 -5.93 12.33 -14.94
C ARG A 103 -6.39 10.93 -14.52
N GLY A 104 -7.63 10.55 -14.82
CA GLY A 104 -8.11 9.19 -14.60
C GLY A 104 -7.36 8.13 -15.41
N GLU A 105 -7.03 8.44 -16.66
CA GLU A 105 -6.19 7.58 -17.51
C GLU A 105 -4.82 7.35 -16.85
N LEU A 106 -4.20 8.41 -16.29
CA LEU A 106 -2.95 8.30 -15.53
C LEU A 106 -3.05 7.32 -14.39
N PHE A 107 -4.08 7.46 -13.57
CA PHE A 107 -4.20 6.69 -12.35
C PHE A 107 -4.39 5.22 -12.70
N THR A 108 -5.07 4.96 -13.81
CA THR A 108 -5.22 3.61 -14.34
C THR A 108 -3.88 3.03 -14.85
N GLU A 109 -3.02 3.85 -15.44
CA GLU A 109 -1.66 3.45 -15.84
C GLU A 109 -0.72 3.25 -14.64
N LEU A 110 -0.87 4.06 -13.60
CA LEU A 110 -0.11 3.94 -12.35
C LEU A 110 -0.47 2.67 -11.58
N ALA A 111 -1.72 2.21 -11.67
CA ALA A 111 -2.23 1.03 -10.97
C ALA A 111 -2.02 1.07 -9.43
N LEU A 112 -2.02 2.28 -8.86
CA LEU A 112 -2.01 2.52 -7.42
C LEU A 112 -3.43 2.85 -6.95
N ASP A 113 -3.65 2.89 -5.62
CA ASP A 113 -4.88 3.46 -5.06
C ASP A 113 -5.04 4.92 -5.59
N PRO A 114 -6.23 5.32 -6.08
CA PRO A 114 -6.44 6.65 -6.65
C PRO A 114 -5.99 7.81 -5.76
N ARG A 115 -6.03 7.64 -4.43
CA ARG A 115 -5.55 8.66 -3.48
C ARG A 115 -4.02 8.77 -3.49
N PHE A 116 -3.31 7.65 -3.60
CA PHE A 116 -1.86 7.64 -3.74
C PHE A 116 -1.43 8.16 -5.12
N SER A 117 -2.15 7.79 -6.18
CA SER A 117 -1.93 8.36 -7.51
C SER A 117 -2.10 9.88 -7.51
N ALA A 118 -3.16 10.40 -6.89
CA ALA A 118 -3.35 11.84 -6.76
C ALA A 118 -2.19 12.50 -6.03
N PHE A 119 -1.84 11.99 -4.84
CA PHE A 119 -0.77 12.51 -4.02
C PHE A 119 0.56 12.65 -4.77
N ILE A 120 0.96 11.60 -5.51
CA ILE A 120 2.27 11.61 -6.16
C ILE A 120 2.30 12.41 -7.46
N VAL A 121 1.19 12.42 -8.20
CA VAL A 121 1.06 13.20 -9.43
C VAL A 121 1.10 14.69 -9.11
N ASP A 122 0.38 15.11 -8.07
CA ASP A 122 0.32 16.50 -7.63
C ASP A 122 1.69 16.99 -7.12
N ILE A 123 2.38 16.15 -6.33
CA ILE A 123 3.76 16.45 -5.90
C ILE A 123 4.71 16.53 -7.09
N TYR A 124 4.61 15.63 -8.06
CA TYR A 124 5.48 15.70 -9.23
C TYR A 124 5.20 16.94 -10.10
N SER A 125 3.95 17.39 -10.22
CA SER A 125 3.63 18.60 -11.00
C SER A 125 4.13 19.88 -10.33
N GLU A 126 3.97 20.02 -9.01
CA GLU A 126 4.26 21.27 -8.29
C GLU A 126 5.63 21.28 -7.61
N TYR A 127 6.08 20.14 -7.10
CA TYR A 127 7.25 20.00 -6.22
C TYR A 127 8.15 18.82 -6.66
N LYS A 128 8.66 18.89 -7.89
CA LYS A 128 9.49 17.82 -8.51
C LYS A 128 10.64 17.31 -7.64
N ASN A 129 11.26 18.20 -6.85
CA ASN A 129 12.34 17.88 -5.92
C ASN A 129 11.91 16.97 -4.76
N LEU A 130 10.60 16.86 -4.49
CA LEU A 130 10.00 16.04 -3.44
C LEU A 130 9.51 14.66 -3.92
N LEU A 131 9.72 14.32 -5.20
CA LEU A 131 9.27 13.04 -5.76
C LEU A 131 9.80 11.83 -4.97
N ASN A 132 11.08 11.85 -4.58
CA ASN A 132 11.70 10.74 -3.86
C ASN A 132 11.03 10.53 -2.49
N GLN A 133 10.70 11.61 -1.81
CA GLN A 133 10.02 11.63 -0.52
C GLN A 133 8.61 11.07 -0.66
N ALA A 134 7.84 11.57 -1.64
CA ALA A 134 6.48 11.12 -1.89
C ALA A 134 6.41 9.64 -2.27
N ALA A 135 7.28 9.19 -3.18
CA ALA A 135 7.37 7.79 -3.58
C ALA A 135 7.75 6.88 -2.41
N ALA A 136 8.68 7.31 -1.56
CA ALA A 136 9.05 6.58 -0.35
C ALA A 136 7.85 6.48 0.62
N THR A 137 7.10 7.56 0.84
CA THR A 137 5.91 7.54 1.70
C THR A 137 4.86 6.56 1.17
N ILE A 138 4.54 6.57 -0.12
CA ILE A 138 3.59 5.62 -0.71
C ILE A 138 4.10 4.19 -0.59
N ALA A 139 5.38 3.95 -0.87
CA ALA A 139 5.99 2.62 -0.77
C ALA A 139 5.93 2.08 0.67
N ILE A 140 6.14 2.94 1.66
CA ILE A 140 6.01 2.59 3.08
C ILE A 140 4.56 2.23 3.42
N LEU A 141 3.60 3.06 3.02
CA LEU A 141 2.17 2.85 3.32
C LEU A 141 1.58 1.63 2.60
N SER A 142 2.17 1.24 1.47
CA SER A 142 1.75 0.08 0.68
C SER A 142 2.49 -1.20 1.07
N ALA A 143 3.44 -1.12 2.01
CA ALA A 143 4.22 -2.27 2.40
C ALA A 143 3.36 -3.33 3.13
N PRO A 144 3.60 -4.63 2.91
CA PRO A 144 2.77 -5.71 3.45
C PRO A 144 2.98 -5.96 4.96
N GLY A 145 3.80 -5.16 5.63
CA GLY A 145 4.13 -5.37 7.03
C GLY A 145 4.75 -4.13 7.68
N ALA A 146 4.93 -4.19 9.00
CA ALA A 146 5.48 -3.08 9.76
C ALA A 146 6.99 -2.93 9.55
N ILE A 147 7.44 -1.68 9.43
CA ILE A 147 8.86 -1.31 9.38
C ILE A 147 9.52 -1.55 10.74
N PHE A 148 8.81 -1.26 11.83
CA PHE A 148 9.30 -1.48 13.18
C PHE A 148 9.08 -2.93 13.59
N PHE A 149 10.14 -3.55 14.08
CA PHE A 149 10.07 -4.82 14.76
C PHE A 149 9.64 -4.58 16.21
N MET A 150 8.35 -4.72 16.48
CA MET A 150 7.78 -4.67 17.84
C MET A 150 7.92 -6.03 18.56
N GLY A 151 8.98 -6.79 18.25
CA GLY A 151 9.13 -8.16 18.73
C GLY A 151 9.74 -8.26 20.12
N GLY A 152 9.41 -9.37 20.78
CA GLY A 152 9.80 -9.75 22.13
C GLY A 152 8.98 -10.99 22.51
N SER A 153 9.58 -11.93 23.24
CA SER A 153 8.86 -13.12 23.72
C SER A 153 7.83 -12.75 24.80
N THR A 154 8.06 -11.67 25.54
CA THR A 154 7.22 -11.18 26.62
C THR A 154 6.33 -10.01 26.17
N GLN A 155 5.22 -9.77 26.89
CA GLN A 155 4.36 -8.60 26.62
C GLN A 155 5.06 -7.29 26.98
N GLU A 156 5.88 -7.28 28.03
CA GLU A 156 6.64 -6.11 28.49
C GLU A 156 7.61 -5.62 27.42
N ALA A 157 8.39 -6.51 26.81
CA ALA A 157 9.33 -6.13 25.75
C ALA A 157 8.62 -5.53 24.53
N LYS A 158 7.41 -6.02 24.20
CA LYS A 158 6.58 -5.44 23.13
C LYS A 158 6.09 -4.05 23.48
N GLN A 159 5.72 -3.82 24.74
CA GLN A 159 5.25 -2.52 25.21
C GLN A 159 6.39 -1.50 25.23
N GLU A 160 7.57 -1.88 25.74
CA GLU A 160 8.77 -1.03 25.73
C GLU A 160 9.17 -0.63 24.30
N ALA A 161 9.13 -1.59 23.35
CA ALA A 161 9.42 -1.30 21.94
C ALA A 161 8.44 -0.29 21.34
N LYS A 162 7.15 -0.39 21.66
CA LYS A 162 6.13 0.58 21.22
C LYS A 162 6.38 1.96 21.80
N GLU A 163 6.70 2.05 23.08
CA GLU A 163 6.96 3.32 23.77
C GLU A 163 8.19 4.02 23.21
N ARG A 164 9.24 3.27 22.89
CA ARG A 164 10.44 3.80 22.24
C ARG A 164 10.14 4.44 20.89
N VAL A 165 9.41 3.72 20.04
CA VAL A 165 8.99 4.26 18.72
C VAL A 165 8.08 5.46 18.90
N ALA A 166 7.13 5.41 19.84
CA ALA A 166 6.23 6.53 20.12
C ALA A 166 6.97 7.77 20.64
N LEU A 167 8.02 7.59 21.46
CA LEU A 167 8.85 8.69 21.95
C LEU A 167 9.63 9.33 20.80
N GLU A 168 10.21 8.53 19.90
CA GLU A 168 10.90 9.04 18.72
C GLU A 168 9.95 9.76 17.77
N ALA A 169 8.73 9.23 17.57
CA ALA A 169 7.72 9.82 16.72
C ALA A 169 7.32 11.25 17.15
N ARG A 170 7.33 11.54 18.46
CA ARG A 170 7.01 12.89 19.00
C ARG A 170 7.98 13.98 18.52
N ASN A 171 9.18 13.62 18.08
CA ASN A 171 10.14 14.57 17.53
C ASN A 171 9.76 15.04 16.12
N TYR A 172 8.76 14.42 15.49
CA TYR A 172 8.30 14.73 14.15
C TYR A 172 6.89 15.32 14.19
N LYS A 173 6.59 16.21 13.25
CA LYS A 173 5.26 16.82 13.11
C LYS A 173 4.18 15.84 12.59
N SER A 174 4.59 14.71 12.03
CA SER A 174 3.70 13.72 11.43
C SER A 174 4.36 12.34 11.44
N ASP A 175 3.55 11.31 11.64
CA ASP A 175 3.98 9.91 11.53
C ASP A 175 4.57 9.59 10.15
N LEU A 176 4.06 10.20 9.08
CA LEU A 176 4.58 9.99 7.73
C LEU A 176 6.03 10.52 7.59
N LEU A 177 6.33 11.65 8.23
CA LEU A 177 7.67 12.23 8.24
C LEU A 177 8.62 11.39 9.09
N HIS A 178 8.14 10.85 10.21
CA HIS A 178 8.92 9.90 11.01
C HIS A 178 9.24 8.62 10.23
N LEU A 179 8.26 8.02 9.57
CA LEU A 179 8.46 6.82 8.75
C LEU A 179 9.44 7.08 7.61
N TYR A 180 9.32 8.23 6.94
CA TYR A 180 10.27 8.65 5.92
C TYR A 180 11.68 8.81 6.49
N SER A 181 11.86 9.45 7.66
CA SER A 181 13.18 9.67 8.25
C SER A 181 13.85 8.37 8.69
N VAL A 182 13.07 7.38 9.14
CA VAL A 182 13.57 6.02 9.44
C VAL A 182 14.06 5.35 8.16
N TYR A 183 13.28 5.41 7.08
CA TYR A 183 13.67 4.85 5.80
C TYR A 183 14.92 5.55 5.22
N ASP A 184 14.99 6.88 5.29
CA ASP A 184 16.12 7.65 4.77
C ASP A 184 17.43 7.31 5.52
N ARG A 185 17.38 7.24 6.86
CA ARG A 185 18.52 6.78 7.67
C ARG A 185 18.95 5.36 7.30
N TRP A 186 18.00 4.43 7.14
CA TRP A 186 18.30 3.07 6.72
C TRP A 186 18.94 3.01 5.33
N LYS A 187 18.42 3.80 4.37
CA LYS A 187 18.95 3.85 3.00
C LYS A 187 20.39 4.36 3.00
N ASN A 188 20.64 5.43 3.77
CA ASN A 188 21.94 6.09 3.90
C ASN A 188 22.95 5.27 4.74
N ALA A 189 22.48 4.30 5.55
CA ALA A 189 23.37 3.39 6.28
C ALA A 189 24.29 2.55 5.37
N ALA A 190 23.90 2.34 4.11
CA ALA A 190 24.79 1.83 3.06
C ALA A 190 24.82 2.80 1.85
N GLY A 191 25.30 4.02 2.09
CA GLY A 191 25.59 4.98 1.03
C GLY A 191 26.49 4.38 -0.06
N GLN A 192 26.21 4.70 -1.32
CA GLN A 192 26.96 4.19 -2.46
C GLN A 192 28.03 5.20 -2.87
N ASN A 193 29.29 4.79 -2.92
CA ASN A 193 30.36 5.54 -3.58
C ASN A 193 30.31 5.31 -5.10
N ILE A 194 30.97 6.19 -5.87
CA ILE A 194 31.04 6.15 -7.35
C ILE A 194 31.49 4.78 -7.89
N GLN A 195 32.27 4.02 -7.11
CA GLN A 195 32.76 2.67 -7.45
C GLN A 195 31.78 1.52 -7.10
N GLY A 196 30.54 1.80 -6.71
CA GLY A 196 29.56 0.78 -6.31
C GLY A 196 29.89 0.08 -4.98
N ARG A 197 30.69 0.74 -4.14
CA ARG A 197 31.08 0.29 -2.79
C ARG A 197 30.35 1.08 -1.73
N CYS A 198 30.06 0.44 -0.60
CA CYS A 198 29.46 1.08 0.54
C CYS A 198 30.43 2.09 1.16
N SER A 199 30.00 3.34 1.36
CA SER A 199 30.81 4.40 1.97
C SER A 199 31.26 4.07 3.40
N ASN A 200 30.48 3.26 4.12
CA ASN A 200 30.70 2.98 5.53
C ASN A 200 31.62 1.75 5.77
N CYS A 201 31.46 0.68 4.99
CA CYS A 201 32.26 -0.55 5.17
C CYS A 201 33.19 -0.90 4.00
N ASN A 202 33.23 -0.06 2.96
CA ASN A 202 34.02 -0.22 1.73
C ASN A 202 33.84 -1.56 0.99
N LYS A 203 32.83 -2.37 1.36
CA LYS A 203 32.45 -3.60 0.65
C LYS A 203 31.54 -3.26 -0.52
N PHE A 204 31.56 -4.08 -1.57
CA PHE A 204 30.56 -4.00 -2.64
C PHE A 204 29.14 -4.11 -2.05
N ILE A 205 28.20 -3.32 -2.56
CA ILE A 205 26.82 -3.21 -2.03
C ILE A 205 26.14 -4.59 -1.93
N LYS A 206 26.40 -5.48 -2.90
CA LYS A 206 25.88 -6.86 -2.91
C LYS A 206 26.26 -7.67 -1.66
N TYR A 207 27.42 -7.38 -1.06
CA TYR A 207 27.94 -8.06 0.13
C TYR A 207 27.94 -7.16 1.37
N CYS A 208 27.28 -6.00 1.30
CA CYS A 208 27.22 -5.02 2.37
C CYS A 208 26.18 -5.43 3.42
N THR A 209 26.61 -5.49 4.69
CA THR A 209 25.73 -5.77 5.82
C THR A 209 25.36 -4.53 6.64
N CYS A 210 25.76 -3.32 6.21
CA CYS A 210 25.50 -2.08 6.97
C CYS A 210 24.00 -1.81 7.17
N ARG A 211 23.17 -2.04 6.14
CA ARG A 211 21.70 -1.92 6.27
C ARG A 211 21.12 -2.95 7.24
N VAL A 212 21.64 -4.18 7.22
CA VAL A 212 21.23 -5.25 8.15
C VAL A 212 21.62 -4.88 9.58
N ARG A 213 22.87 -4.44 9.78
CA ARG A 213 23.38 -3.98 11.08
C ARG A 213 22.55 -2.81 11.62
N HIS A 214 22.33 -1.77 10.81
CA HIS A 214 21.50 -0.63 11.18
C HIS A 214 20.07 -1.05 11.53
N SER A 215 19.50 -2.00 10.79
CA SER A 215 18.16 -2.53 11.09
C SER A 215 18.13 -3.24 12.44
N ASN A 216 19.13 -4.07 12.73
CA ASN A 216 19.21 -4.78 14.01
C ASN A 216 19.40 -3.82 15.20
N GLU A 217 20.23 -2.78 15.04
CA GLU A 217 20.50 -1.77 16.07
C GLU A 217 19.26 -0.90 16.37
N ASN A 218 18.39 -0.69 15.38
CA ASN A 218 17.19 0.17 15.50
C ASN A 218 15.87 -0.63 15.55
N SER A 219 15.92 -1.94 15.75
CA SER A 219 14.73 -2.81 15.77
C SER A 219 13.84 -2.62 14.53
N LEU A 220 14.45 -2.61 13.34
CA LEU A 220 13.75 -2.46 12.06
C LEU A 220 13.69 -3.77 11.29
N ASN A 221 12.65 -3.93 10.48
CA ASN A 221 12.49 -5.05 9.58
C ASN A 221 13.19 -4.78 8.25
N ASN A 222 14.43 -5.27 8.12
CA ASN A 222 15.24 -5.08 6.91
C ASN A 222 14.57 -5.62 5.63
N LYS A 223 13.82 -6.73 5.72
CA LYS A 223 13.14 -7.30 4.55
C LYS A 223 12.03 -6.39 4.05
N ILE A 224 11.27 -5.79 4.96
CA ILE A 224 10.23 -4.81 4.62
C ILE A 224 10.87 -3.55 4.03
N LEU A 225 11.95 -3.03 4.64
CA LEU A 225 12.64 -1.85 4.12
C LEU A 225 13.26 -2.07 2.73
N GLN A 226 13.75 -3.28 2.43
CA GLN A 226 14.19 -3.64 1.08
C GLN A 226 13.03 -3.68 0.08
N HIS A 227 11.87 -4.20 0.48
CA HIS A 227 10.67 -4.17 -0.35
C HIS A 227 10.22 -2.72 -0.62
N VAL A 228 10.24 -1.87 0.42
CA VAL A 228 9.94 -0.43 0.31
C VAL A 228 10.91 0.27 -0.65
N ASP A 229 12.22 0.02 -0.56
CA ASP A 229 13.23 0.61 -1.48
C ASP A 229 12.96 0.21 -2.92
N GLY A 230 12.65 -1.08 -3.16
CA GLY A 230 12.27 -1.59 -4.48
C GLY A 230 10.98 -0.94 -5.03
N ALA A 231 9.93 -0.85 -4.21
CA ALA A 231 8.67 -0.22 -4.59
C ALA A 231 8.83 1.29 -4.85
N CYS A 232 9.61 1.98 -4.01
CA CYS A 232 9.94 3.39 -4.18
C CYS A 232 10.60 3.64 -5.54
N MET A 233 11.61 2.83 -5.91
CA MET A 233 12.28 2.94 -7.20
C MET A 233 11.34 2.64 -8.38
N ALA A 234 10.48 1.62 -8.25
CA ALA A 234 9.50 1.29 -9.28
C ALA A 234 8.51 2.43 -9.51
N ILE A 235 7.98 3.04 -8.44
CA ILE A 235 7.07 4.18 -8.51
C ILE A 235 7.74 5.38 -9.18
N ILE A 236 8.97 5.73 -8.78
CA ILE A 236 9.74 6.82 -9.37
C ILE A 236 9.95 6.58 -10.87
N GLN A 237 10.33 5.36 -11.24
CA GLN A 237 10.59 4.99 -12.63
C GLN A 237 9.31 5.09 -13.45
N GLN A 238 8.20 4.55 -12.95
CA GLN A 238 6.90 4.59 -13.61
C GLN A 238 6.42 6.02 -13.87
N ILE A 239 6.64 6.94 -12.92
CA ILE A 239 6.28 8.36 -13.07
C ILE A 239 7.17 9.08 -14.08
N LYS A 240 8.45 8.74 -14.14
CA LYS A 240 9.37 9.30 -15.14
C LYS A 240 9.10 8.75 -16.54
N ASP A 241 8.67 7.50 -16.64
CA ASP A 241 8.36 6.83 -17.90
C ASP A 241 6.98 7.23 -18.47
N THR A 242 6.09 7.80 -17.65
CA THR A 242 4.77 8.23 -18.11
C THR A 242 4.92 9.44 -19.05
N ARG A 243 4.91 9.13 -20.35
CA ARG A 243 5.29 9.98 -21.50
C ARG A 243 4.55 11.31 -21.66
N TRP A 244 3.58 11.63 -20.82
CA TRP A 244 2.69 12.77 -20.99
C TRP A 244 2.78 13.82 -19.87
N LEU A 245 3.55 13.55 -18.80
CA LEU A 245 3.81 14.52 -17.73
C LEU A 245 4.94 15.49 -18.13
N GLN A 246 4.75 16.22 -19.23
CA GLN A 246 5.69 17.26 -19.64
C GLN A 246 5.75 18.37 -18.57
N PRO A 247 6.94 18.90 -18.25
CA PRO A 247 7.07 20.06 -17.36
C PRO A 247 6.20 21.22 -17.84
N GLY A 248 5.20 21.62 -17.05
CA GLY A 248 4.34 22.77 -17.37
C GLY A 248 2.93 22.45 -17.87
N VAL A 249 2.55 21.17 -18.03
CA VAL A 249 1.14 20.81 -18.23
C VAL A 249 0.41 21.00 -16.91
N LYS A 250 -0.38 22.07 -16.80
CA LYS A 250 -1.31 22.27 -15.69
C LYS A 250 -2.38 21.18 -15.74
N LEU A 251 -2.32 20.23 -14.81
CA LEU A 251 -3.37 19.24 -14.60
C LEU A 251 -4.55 19.93 -13.89
N SER A 252 -5.36 20.66 -14.66
CA SER A 252 -6.43 21.54 -14.18
C SER A 252 -5.94 22.75 -13.36
N ASP A 253 -6.56 23.91 -13.55
CA ASP A 253 -6.28 25.15 -12.79
C ASP A 253 -6.96 25.16 -11.41
N ASP A 254 -7.68 24.09 -11.05
CA ASP A 254 -8.32 24.03 -9.75
C ASP A 254 -7.27 23.72 -8.67
N PRO A 255 -7.08 24.64 -7.70
CA PRO A 255 -6.19 24.38 -6.57
C PRO A 255 -6.67 23.08 -5.93
N ILE A 256 -5.72 22.19 -5.64
CA ILE A 256 -5.95 21.02 -4.79
C ILE A 256 -6.79 21.50 -3.61
N ARG A 257 -8.10 21.23 -3.64
CA ARG A 257 -8.94 21.40 -2.47
C ARG A 257 -8.43 20.36 -1.51
N ILE A 258 -7.50 20.76 -0.65
CA ILE A 258 -7.03 19.95 0.48
C ILE A 258 -8.28 19.39 1.13
N ILE A 259 -8.54 18.09 0.96
CA ILE A 259 -9.75 17.38 1.44
C ILE A 259 -9.62 17.15 2.96
N GLY A 260 -9.27 18.20 3.70
CA GLY A 260 -8.79 18.12 5.07
C GLY A 260 -8.67 19.47 5.76
N TYR A 261 -9.62 20.37 5.55
CA TYR A 261 -9.84 21.52 6.46
C TYR A 261 -10.94 21.23 7.49
N HIS A 262 -11.08 19.98 7.93
CA HIS A 262 -11.95 19.63 9.06
C HIS A 262 -11.26 18.61 9.96
N LEU A 263 -10.42 19.10 10.86
CA LEU A 263 -10.33 18.57 12.22
C LEU A 263 -10.21 19.79 13.15
N PRO A 264 -11.16 20.00 14.09
CA PRO A 264 -11.10 21.08 15.07
C PRO A 264 -9.90 20.94 16.01
#